data_AF-A0A6A3WXI4-F1
#
_entry.id   AF-A0A6A3WXI4-F1
#
_cell.length_a   1.000
_cell.length_b   1.000
_cell.length_c   1.000
_cell.angle_alpha   90.00
_cell.angle_beta   90.00
_cell.angle_gamma   90.00
#
_symmetry.space_group_name_H-M   'P 1'
#
loop_
_entity.id
_entity.type
_entity.pdbx_description
1 polymer ?
#
loop_
_entity_poly.entity_id
_entity_poly.type
_entity_poly.pdbx_seq_one_letter_code
_entity_poly.pdbx_strand_id
1 'polypeptide(L)'
;MAGGCTNCTSSCKISLLEFALFKETALTITPPRFSALVGKPPTESLYDFSPLSVEALALAESLDQDGALCLSGIDDFGAISSLVTGSTEAVFNVIKVLNISISPLIERELELGIQRADECVTNWSMMGITRLFYYPSTLGSAQFGRISAATAHVYPDYTECRPDVDIPDNLTRN
;
A
#
# COMPACT_ATOMS: atom_id res chain seq x y z
N MET A 1 -0.53 -18.94 6.18
CA MET A 1 0.67 -18.15 5.85
C MET A 1 0.38 -17.46 4.53
N ALA A 2 0.46 -16.13 4.51
CA ALA A 2 0.26 -15.32 3.31
C ALA A 2 1.35 -14.25 3.29
N GLY A 3 2.04 -14.08 2.15
CA GLY A 3 3.11 -13.10 2.02
C GLY A 3 4.28 -13.27 3.01
N GLY A 4 4.57 -14.49 3.48
CA GLY A 4 5.61 -14.73 4.49
C GLY A 4 5.24 -14.31 5.91
N CYS A 5 3.94 -14.12 6.19
CA CYS A 5 3.44 -13.72 7.51
C CYS A 5 2.51 -14.80 8.09
N THR A 6 2.79 -15.23 9.32
CA THR A 6 2.00 -16.22 10.04
C THR A 6 0.95 -15.53 10.94
N ASN A 7 -0.33 -15.87 10.78
CA ASN A 7 -1.46 -15.28 11.52
C ASN A 7 -1.64 -13.76 11.33
N CYS A 8 -1.28 -13.23 10.15
CA CYS A 8 -1.39 -11.81 9.83
C CYS A 8 -2.60 -11.48 8.95
N THR A 9 -3.38 -12.49 8.52
CA THR A 9 -4.63 -12.25 7.82
C THR A 9 -5.59 -11.50 8.73
N SER A 10 -6.11 -10.38 8.25
CA SER A 10 -6.96 -9.43 8.97
C SER A 10 -8.21 -9.10 8.16
N SER A 11 -9.16 -8.41 8.77
CA SER A 11 -10.20 -7.74 7.99
C SER A 11 -9.61 -6.58 7.20
N CYS A 12 -10.21 -6.27 6.05
CA CYS A 12 -9.77 -5.17 5.21
C CYS A 12 -9.92 -3.81 5.90
N LYS A 13 -10.83 -3.71 6.87
CA LYS A 13 -11.02 -2.51 7.66
C LYS A 13 -9.78 -2.14 8.50
N ILE A 14 -9.02 -3.12 8.98
CA ILE A 14 -7.74 -2.89 9.68
C ILE A 14 -6.70 -2.33 8.69
N SER A 15 -6.53 -2.98 7.53
CA SER A 15 -5.58 -2.52 6.52
C SER A 15 -5.93 -1.12 6.01
N LEU A 16 -7.22 -0.80 5.81
CA LEU A 16 -7.64 0.54 5.41
C LEU A 16 -7.35 1.60 6.49
N LEU A 17 -7.48 1.27 7.78
CA LEU A 17 -7.08 2.17 8.87
C LEU A 17 -5.58 2.46 8.85
N GLU A 18 -4.76 1.46 8.55
CA GLU A 18 -3.30 1.61 8.41
C GLU A 18 -2.94 2.44 7.18
N PHE A 19 -3.63 2.21 6.07
CA PHE A 19 -3.45 2.98 4.84
C PHE A 19 -3.93 4.42 4.96
N ALA A 20 -4.92 4.72 5.81
CA ALA A 20 -5.37 6.08 6.09
C ALA A 20 -4.27 6.98 6.68
N LEU A 21 -3.20 6.39 7.24
CA LEU A 21 -2.02 7.15 7.69
C LEU A 21 -1.26 7.80 6.52
N PHE A 22 -1.42 7.29 5.30
CA PHE A 22 -0.85 7.82 4.06
C PHE A 22 -1.75 8.84 3.35
N LYS A 23 -2.78 9.35 4.04
CA LYS A 23 -3.66 10.37 3.48
C LYS A 23 -2.84 11.56 2.97
N GLU A 24 -3.01 11.87 1.69
CA GLU A 24 -2.31 12.93 0.95
C GLU A 24 -0.77 12.79 0.91
N THR A 25 -0.19 11.69 1.38
CA THR A 25 1.26 11.46 1.42
C THR A 25 1.65 10.02 1.10
N ALA A 26 2.56 9.81 0.16
CA ALA A 26 3.09 8.48 -0.16
C ALA A 26 4.00 7.90 0.95
N LEU A 27 4.45 8.74 1.88
CA LEU A 27 5.46 8.42 2.88
C LEU A 27 5.09 9.03 4.23
N THR A 28 5.16 8.23 5.30
CA THR A 28 5.01 8.75 6.66
C THR A 28 6.36 8.73 7.37
N ILE A 29 6.83 9.92 7.76
CA ILE A 29 8.09 10.12 8.49
C ILE A 29 7.93 9.78 9.99
N THR A 30 6.74 9.34 10.39
CA THR A 30 6.39 8.89 11.74
C THR A 30 6.22 7.36 11.77
N PRO A 31 7.25 6.54 11.48
CA PRO A 31 7.20 5.09 11.64
C PRO A 31 6.54 4.63 12.94
N PRO A 32 6.74 5.27 14.11
CA PRO A 32 6.17 4.77 15.34
C PRO A 32 4.64 4.63 15.29
N ARG A 33 3.92 5.48 14.53
CA ARG A 33 2.46 5.37 14.42
C ARG A 33 2.03 4.21 13.53
N PHE A 34 2.61 4.10 12.34
CA PHE A 34 2.33 2.99 11.43
C PHE A 34 2.76 1.66 12.06
N SER A 35 3.98 1.58 12.58
CA SER A 35 4.51 0.40 13.27
C SER A 35 3.70 0.00 14.50
N ALA A 36 3.22 0.96 15.30
CA ALA A 36 2.40 0.64 16.47
C ALA A 36 0.99 0.18 16.10
N LEU A 37 0.48 0.59 14.95
CA LEU A 37 -0.81 0.15 14.45
C LEU A 37 -0.70 -1.26 13.85
N VAL A 38 0.21 -1.45 12.89
CA VAL A 38 0.46 -2.74 12.21
C VAL A 38 1.02 -3.81 13.15
N GLY A 39 1.77 -3.41 14.18
CA GLY A 39 2.31 -4.33 15.18
C GLY A 39 1.28 -4.91 16.14
N LYS A 40 0.01 -4.46 16.11
CA LYS A 40 -1.06 -5.04 16.90
C LYS A 40 -1.52 -6.37 16.28
N PRO A 41 -1.97 -7.35 17.08
CA PRO A 41 -2.66 -8.51 16.54
C PRO A 41 -3.85 -8.08 15.66
N PRO A 42 -4.16 -8.81 14.58
CA PRO A 42 -5.23 -8.46 13.64
C PRO A 42 -6.63 -8.77 14.20
N THR A 43 -6.91 -8.28 15.41
CA THR A 43 -8.18 -8.41 16.12
C THR A 43 -8.87 -7.05 16.17
N GLU A 44 -10.02 -6.90 15.52
CA GLU A 44 -10.69 -5.60 15.35
C GLU A 44 -10.95 -4.84 16.65
N SER A 45 -11.25 -5.53 17.75
CA SER A 45 -11.50 -4.90 19.06
C SER A 45 -10.30 -4.13 19.64
N LEU A 46 -9.11 -4.29 19.05
CA LEU A 46 -7.86 -3.60 19.44
C LEU A 46 -7.63 -2.29 18.70
N TYR A 47 -8.52 -1.93 17.76
CA TYR A 47 -8.40 -0.79 16.88
C TYR A 47 -9.55 0.21 17.09
N ASP A 48 -9.22 1.49 16.92
CA ASP A 48 -10.21 2.55 16.82
C ASP A 48 -10.36 2.94 15.35
N PHE A 49 -11.56 2.73 14.81
CA PHE A 49 -11.90 3.00 13.42
C PHE A 49 -12.54 4.37 13.20
N SER A 50 -12.67 5.20 14.26
CA SER A 50 -13.18 6.57 14.14
C SER A 50 -12.47 7.45 13.09
N PRO A 51 -11.18 7.23 12.73
CA PRO A 51 -10.54 8.00 11.66
C PRO A 51 -11.04 7.66 10.23
N LEU A 52 -11.70 6.52 10.03
CA LEU A 52 -12.21 6.11 8.73
C LEU A 52 -13.55 6.78 8.43
N SER A 53 -13.73 7.21 7.18
CA SER A 53 -15.02 7.71 6.71
C SER A 53 -16.03 6.55 6.58
N VAL A 54 -17.33 6.88 6.55
CA VAL A 54 -18.39 5.89 6.30
C VAL A 54 -18.17 5.18 4.95
N GLU A 55 -17.68 5.91 3.95
CA GLU A 55 -17.33 5.36 2.64
C GLU A 55 -16.15 4.38 2.72
N ALA A 56 -15.10 4.69 3.49
CA ALA A 56 -13.98 3.78 3.70
C ALA A 56 -14.40 2.50 4.45
N LEU A 57 -15.31 2.62 5.42
CA LEU A 57 -15.88 1.48 6.12
C LEU A 57 -16.71 0.59 5.19
N ALA A 58 -17.55 1.18 4.35
CA ALA A 58 -18.34 0.45 3.37
C ALA A 58 -17.45 -0.25 2.32
N LEU A 59 -16.38 0.43 1.88
CA LEU A 59 -15.40 -0.18 0.98
C LEU A 59 -14.70 -1.38 1.64
N ALA A 60 -14.30 -1.27 2.90
CA ALA A 60 -13.69 -2.38 3.64
C ALA A 60 -14.60 -3.61 3.67
N GLU A 61 -15.88 -3.41 3.99
CA GLU A 61 -16.87 -4.50 4.03
C GLU A 61 -17.06 -5.15 2.65
N SER A 62 -17.07 -4.36 1.57
CA SER A 62 -17.11 -4.89 0.20
C SER A 62 -15.88 -5.73 -0.12
N LEU A 63 -14.68 -5.24 0.22
CA LEU A 63 -13.42 -5.96 -0.02
C LEU A 63 -13.40 -7.32 0.68
N ASP A 64 -13.84 -7.38 1.94
CA ASP A 64 -13.94 -8.64 2.68
C ASP A 64 -14.96 -9.60 2.04
N GLN A 65 -16.08 -9.09 1.49
CA GLN A 65 -17.10 -9.89 0.79
C GLN A 65 -16.63 -10.42 -0.57
N ASP A 66 -15.87 -9.60 -1.30
CA ASP A 66 -15.32 -9.92 -2.63
C ASP A 66 -14.11 -10.86 -2.55
N GLY A 67 -13.67 -11.20 -1.33
CA GLY A 67 -12.56 -12.11 -1.09
C GLY A 67 -11.18 -11.46 -1.28
N ALA A 68 -11.08 -10.13 -1.15
CA ALA A 68 -9.81 -9.45 -1.09
C ALA A 68 -8.97 -9.98 0.08
N LEU A 69 -7.67 -10.13 -0.14
CA LEU A 69 -6.74 -10.55 0.90
C LEU A 69 -6.18 -9.32 1.61
N CYS A 70 -6.50 -9.20 2.89
CA CYS A 70 -6.01 -8.12 3.73
C CYS A 70 -5.10 -8.69 4.83
N LEU A 71 -3.90 -8.11 4.95
CA LEU A 71 -2.89 -8.51 5.93
C LEU A 71 -2.48 -7.30 6.78
N SER A 72 -2.22 -7.56 8.06
CA SER A 72 -1.56 -6.64 8.98
C SER A 72 -0.72 -7.44 9.95
N GLY A 73 0.56 -7.10 10.07
CA GLY A 73 1.43 -7.72 11.04
C GLY A 73 2.92 -7.53 10.79
N ILE A 74 3.70 -8.30 11.54
CA ILE A 74 5.14 -8.43 11.37
C ILE A 74 5.38 -9.77 10.68
N ASP A 75 5.98 -9.74 9.50
CA ASP A 75 6.28 -10.95 8.74
C ASP A 75 7.39 -11.78 9.40
N ASP A 76 7.57 -13.00 8.90
CA ASP A 76 8.54 -13.96 9.44
C ASP A 76 10.01 -13.45 9.28
N PHE A 77 10.24 -12.39 8.48
CA PHE A 77 11.52 -11.71 8.31
C PHE A 77 11.67 -10.46 9.20
N GLY A 78 10.66 -10.14 10.02
CA GLY A 78 10.64 -8.99 10.92
C GLY A 78 10.21 -7.68 10.26
N ALA A 79 9.72 -7.70 9.02
CA ALA A 79 9.20 -6.52 8.36
C ALA A 79 7.77 -6.20 8.84
N ILE A 80 7.54 -4.94 9.16
CA ILE A 80 6.22 -4.45 9.58
C ILE A 80 5.45 -4.05 8.33
N SER A 81 4.44 -4.85 7.97
CA SER A 81 3.74 -4.73 6.70
C SER A 81 2.23 -4.80 6.82
N SER A 82 1.55 -3.96 6.04
CA SER A 82 0.13 -4.01 5.76
C SER A 82 -0.07 -4.29 4.27
N LEU A 83 -1.06 -5.08 3.91
CA LEU A 83 -1.34 -5.45 2.52
C LEU A 83 -2.85 -5.44 2.27
N VAL A 84 -3.25 -4.95 1.10
CA VAL A 84 -4.57 -5.22 0.49
C VAL A 84 -4.31 -5.76 -0.90
N THR A 85 -4.81 -6.95 -1.21
CA THR A 85 -4.71 -7.59 -2.53
C THR A 85 -6.11 -7.92 -3.03
N GLY A 86 -6.42 -7.52 -4.27
CA GLY A 86 -7.72 -7.75 -4.89
C GLY A 86 -7.69 -7.42 -6.38
N SER A 87 -8.84 -7.11 -6.97
CA SER A 87 -8.87 -6.63 -8.36
C SER A 87 -8.17 -5.27 -8.51
N THR A 88 -7.78 -4.92 -9.73
CA THR A 88 -7.22 -3.59 -10.05
C THR A 88 -8.16 -2.47 -9.57
N GLU A 89 -9.46 -2.63 -9.80
CA GLU A 89 -10.48 -1.67 -9.40
C GLU A 89 -10.60 -1.56 -7.88
N ALA A 90 -10.57 -2.69 -7.17
CA ALA A 90 -10.60 -2.72 -5.71
C ALA A 90 -9.44 -1.91 -5.10
N VAL A 91 -8.21 -2.13 -5.59
CA VAL A 91 -7.03 -1.38 -5.13
C VAL A 91 -7.13 0.11 -5.51
N PHE A 92 -7.59 0.42 -6.72
CA PHE A 92 -7.76 1.80 -7.15
C PHE A 92 -8.79 2.55 -6.29
N ASN A 93 -9.89 1.91 -5.92
CA ASN A 93 -10.92 2.46 -5.03
C ASN A 93 -10.36 2.77 -3.64
N VAL A 94 -9.51 1.90 -3.07
CA VAL A 94 -8.84 2.17 -1.78
C VAL A 94 -8.02 3.46 -1.85
N ILE A 95 -7.26 3.64 -2.94
CA ILE A 95 -6.42 4.84 -3.14
C ILE A 95 -7.28 6.10 -3.22
N LYS A 96 -8.38 6.06 -3.99
CA LYS A 96 -9.28 7.22 -4.16
C LYS A 96 -10.05 7.55 -2.89
N VAL A 97 -10.64 6.56 -2.21
CA VAL A 97 -11.44 6.77 -0.99
C VAL A 97 -10.59 7.27 0.17
N LEU A 98 -9.36 6.77 0.31
CA LEU A 98 -8.44 7.21 1.36
C LEU A 98 -7.61 8.45 0.98
N ASN A 99 -7.78 8.95 -0.25
CA ASN A 99 -7.02 10.08 -0.82
C ASN A 99 -5.50 9.89 -0.70
N ILE A 100 -5.01 8.71 -1.05
CA ILE A 100 -3.57 8.37 -0.96
C ILE A 100 -2.85 8.92 -2.18
N SER A 101 -1.77 9.65 -1.93
CA SER A 101 -0.94 10.20 -3.01
C SER A 101 -0.10 9.08 -3.65
N ILE A 102 -0.30 8.84 -4.95
CA ILE A 102 0.48 7.92 -5.77
C ILE A 102 1.11 8.68 -6.94
N SER A 103 2.12 8.09 -7.58
CA SER A 103 2.71 8.73 -8.75
C SER A 103 1.72 8.70 -9.93
N PRO A 104 1.74 9.71 -10.83
CA PRO A 104 0.89 9.72 -12.02
C PRO A 104 1.09 8.49 -12.91
N LEU A 105 2.30 7.91 -12.89
CA LEU A 105 2.61 6.67 -13.58
C LEU A 105 1.78 5.50 -13.03
N ILE A 106 1.78 5.31 -11.71
CA ILE A 106 0.99 4.24 -11.07
C ILE A 106 -0.51 4.48 -11.25
N GLU A 107 -0.97 5.73 -11.18
CA GLU A 107 -2.38 6.04 -11.45
C GLU A 107 -2.76 5.61 -12.87
N ARG A 108 -1.92 5.91 -13.86
CA ARG A 108 -2.15 5.51 -15.25
C ARG A 108 -2.08 4.00 -15.46
N GLU A 109 -1.16 3.31 -14.78
CA GLU A 109 -1.07 1.85 -14.83
C GLU A 109 -2.36 1.20 -14.29
N LEU A 110 -2.92 1.72 -13.19
CA LEU A 110 -4.18 1.21 -12.63
C LEU A 110 -5.37 1.47 -13.56
N GLU A 111 -5.46 2.67 -14.15
CA GLU A 111 -6.50 2.98 -15.14
C GLU A 111 -6.47 2.02 -16.34
N LEU A 112 -5.28 1.75 -16.87
CA LEU A 112 -5.10 0.80 -17.97
C LEU A 112 -5.38 -0.64 -17.54
N GLY A 113 -4.97 -1.02 -16.34
CA GLY A 113 -5.24 -2.34 -15.77
C GLY A 113 -6.74 -2.60 -15.55
N ILE A 114 -7.54 -1.55 -15.26
CA ILE A 114 -9.00 -1.64 -15.22
C ILE A 114 -9.57 -1.78 -16.64
N GLN A 115 -9.11 -0.96 -17.58
CA GLN A 115 -9.60 -0.98 -18.98
C GLN A 115 -9.29 -2.29 -19.71
N ARG A 116 -8.19 -2.95 -19.33
CA ARG A 116 -7.65 -4.16 -19.98
C ARG A 116 -7.72 -5.38 -19.07
N ALA A 117 -8.65 -5.40 -18.11
CA ALA A 117 -8.78 -6.49 -17.15
C ALA A 117 -8.92 -7.87 -17.80
N ASP A 118 -9.53 -7.94 -19.00
CA ASP A 118 -9.71 -9.18 -19.77
C ASP A 118 -8.45 -9.62 -20.56
N GLU A 119 -7.51 -8.72 -20.80
CA GLU A 119 -6.29 -9.02 -21.57
C GLU A 119 -5.25 -9.77 -20.72
N CYS A 120 -5.13 -9.42 -19.44
CA CYS A 120 -4.21 -10.04 -18.49
C CYS A 120 -4.82 -10.10 -17.09
N VAL A 121 -5.36 -11.25 -16.73
CA VAL A 121 -6.03 -11.46 -15.45
C VAL A 121 -4.99 -11.57 -14.34
N THR A 122 -4.88 -10.53 -13.52
CA THR A 122 -4.01 -10.49 -12.35
C THR A 122 -4.69 -9.73 -11.22
N ASN A 123 -4.38 -10.09 -9.99
CA ASN A 123 -4.69 -9.26 -8.84
C ASN A 123 -3.67 -8.13 -8.74
N TRP A 124 -4.07 -7.06 -8.07
CA TRP A 124 -3.21 -5.98 -7.68
C TRP A 124 -3.08 -5.95 -6.17
N SER A 125 -1.91 -5.53 -5.73
CA SER A 125 -1.51 -5.49 -4.34
C SER A 125 -1.07 -4.08 -3.98
N MET A 126 -1.64 -3.54 -2.90
CA MET A 126 -1.17 -2.33 -2.23
C MET A 126 -0.52 -2.72 -0.91
N MET A 127 0.79 -2.48 -0.78
CA MET A 127 1.59 -2.84 0.39
C MET A 127 2.12 -1.59 1.10
N GLY A 128 1.81 -1.45 2.38
CA GLY A 128 2.44 -0.51 3.30
C GLY A 128 3.57 -1.22 4.04
N ILE A 129 4.79 -0.68 4.04
CA ILE A 129 5.94 -1.31 4.70
C ILE A 129 6.86 -0.28 5.32
N THR A 130 7.41 -0.57 6.50
CA THR A 130 8.46 0.26 7.10
C THR A 130 9.83 -0.06 6.51
N ARG A 131 10.55 0.96 6.07
CA ARG A 131 11.91 0.84 5.52
C ARG A 131 12.84 1.88 6.13
N LEU A 132 14.13 1.52 6.19
CA LEU A 132 15.21 2.43 6.53
C LEU A 132 15.83 2.97 5.24
N PHE A 133 15.63 4.25 4.96
CA PHE A 133 16.20 4.92 3.80
C PHE A 133 17.54 5.54 4.17
N TYR A 134 18.54 5.27 3.34
CA TYR A 134 19.87 5.86 3.43
C TYR A 134 20.00 6.97 2.39
N TYR A 135 20.56 8.10 2.78
CA TYR A 135 20.79 9.22 1.88
C TYR A 135 22.17 9.85 2.14
N PRO A 136 22.87 10.32 1.10
CA PRO A 136 24.12 11.03 1.29
C PRO A 136 23.83 12.34 2.02
N SER A 137 24.50 12.57 3.16
CA SER A 137 24.38 13.83 3.90
C SER A 137 25.25 14.93 3.32
N THR A 138 26.23 14.57 2.47
CA THR A 138 27.14 15.49 1.78
C THR A 138 27.61 14.86 0.47
N LEU A 139 27.75 15.66 -0.58
CA LEU A 139 28.23 15.22 -1.89
C LEU A 139 29.61 14.54 -1.75
N GLY A 140 29.75 13.32 -2.30
CA GLY A 140 31.02 12.58 -2.30
C GLY A 140 31.40 11.93 -0.96
N SER A 141 30.55 11.99 0.06
CA SER A 141 30.80 11.33 1.35
C SER A 141 30.38 9.85 1.33
N ALA A 142 31.18 9.00 1.98
CA ALA A 142 30.80 7.61 2.28
C ALA A 142 29.91 7.50 3.53
N GLN A 143 29.65 8.62 4.24
CA GLN A 143 28.75 8.65 5.38
C GLN A 143 27.32 8.94 4.92
N PHE A 144 26.39 8.07 5.30
CA PHE A 144 24.98 8.19 4.96
C PHE A 144 24.17 8.61 6.19
N GLY A 145 23.30 9.59 5.99
CA GLY A 145 22.16 9.81 6.87
C GLY A 145 21.19 8.66 6.76
N ARG A 146 20.36 8.48 7.79
CA ARG A 146 19.33 7.44 7.83
C ARG A 146 18.00 8.03 8.29
N ILE A 147 16.92 7.65 7.63
CA ILE A 147 15.56 8.00 8.01
C ILE A 147 14.70 6.74 7.95
N SER A 148 14.02 6.43 9.05
CA SER A 148 13.00 5.38 9.04
C SER A 148 11.70 6.00 8.56
N ALA A 149 11.02 5.35 7.62
CA ALA A 149 9.73 5.79 7.12
C ALA A 149 8.86 4.58 6.75
N ALA A 150 7.54 4.74 6.81
CA ALA A 150 6.63 3.80 6.15
C ALA A 150 6.31 4.31 4.75
N THR A 151 6.22 3.41 3.78
CA THR A 151 5.90 3.70 2.38
C THR A 151 4.81 2.79 1.86
N ALA A 152 3.95 3.31 0.99
CA ALA A 152 2.96 2.53 0.26
C ALA A 152 3.46 2.22 -1.16
N HIS A 153 3.29 0.97 -1.59
CA HIS A 153 3.64 0.48 -2.92
C HIS A 153 2.42 -0.18 -3.55
N VAL A 154 2.25 -0.02 -4.86
CA VAL A 154 1.16 -0.64 -5.62
C VAL A 154 1.77 -1.36 -6.81
N TYR A 155 1.37 -2.61 -7.04
CA TYR A 155 1.90 -3.45 -8.10
C TYR A 155 0.93 -4.60 -8.44
N PRO A 156 0.95 -5.12 -9.68
CA PRO A 156 0.26 -6.37 -10.01
C PRO A 156 1.02 -7.57 -9.44
N ASP A 157 0.30 -8.64 -9.11
CA ASP A 157 0.90 -9.89 -8.64
C ASP A 157 1.69 -10.58 -9.76
N TYR A 158 1.26 -10.42 -11.01
CA TYR A 158 1.99 -10.84 -12.20
C TYR A 158 2.61 -9.63 -12.89
N THR A 159 3.94 -9.54 -12.81
CA THR A 159 4.71 -8.41 -13.35
C THR A 159 4.55 -8.24 -14.86
N GLU A 160 4.30 -9.34 -15.59
CA GLU A 160 4.01 -9.38 -17.02
C GLU A 160 2.65 -8.76 -17.38
N CYS A 161 1.73 -8.65 -16.42
CA CYS A 161 0.45 -7.97 -16.59
C CYS A 161 0.53 -6.47 -16.29
N ARG A 162 1.70 -5.95 -15.91
CA ARG A 162 1.88 -4.52 -15.66
C ARG A 162 1.80 -3.76 -17.00
N PRO A 163 0.86 -2.82 -17.18
CA PRO A 163 0.73 -2.10 -18.44
C PRO A 163 1.94 -1.20 -18.71
N ASP A 164 2.39 -1.18 -19.96
CA ASP A 164 3.33 -0.17 -20.42
C ASP A 164 2.64 1.20 -20.47
N VAL A 165 3.27 2.20 -19.83
CA VAL A 165 2.80 3.59 -19.85
C VAL A 165 3.84 4.43 -20.57
N ASP A 166 3.42 5.04 -21.69
CA ASP A 166 4.23 6.02 -22.39
C ASP A 166 4.40 7.27 -21.52
N ILE A 167 5.59 7.45 -20.96
CA ILE A 167 5.97 8.70 -20.31
C ILE A 167 6.57 9.60 -21.41
N PRO A 168 5.95 10.74 -21.76
CA PRO A 168 6.55 11.64 -22.73
C PRO A 168 7.91 12.13 -22.22
N ASP A 169 8.96 11.94 -23.03
CA ASP A 169 10.35 12.32 -22.75
C ASP A 169 10.57 13.82 -22.46
N ASN A 170 9.53 14.66 -22.54
CA ASN A 170 9.62 16.09 -22.26
C ASN A 170 9.77 16.42 -20.76
N LEU A 171 9.66 15.44 -19.86
CA LEU A 171 9.82 15.60 -18.41
C LEU A 171 11.26 15.32 -17.91
N THR A 172 12.18 14.92 -18.78
CA THR A 172 13.57 14.54 -18.41
C THR A 172 14.66 15.45 -18.98
N ARG A 173 14.31 16.46 -19.79
CA ARG A 173 15.25 17.49 -20.27
C ARG A 173 15.00 18.83 -19.60
N ASN A 174 15.75 19.09 -18.52
CA ASN A 174 16.15 20.43 -18.13
C ASN A 174 17.65 20.58 -18.38
#